data_AF-A0A5K1HXX0-F1
#
_entry.id   AF-A0A5K1HXX0-F1
#
_cell.length_a   1.000
_cell.length_b   1.000
_cell.length_c   1.000
_cell.angle_alpha   90.00
_cell.angle_beta   90.00
_cell.angle_gamma   90.00
#
_symmetry.space_group_name_H-M   'P 1'
#
loop_
_entity.id
_entity.type
_entity.pdbx_description
1 polymer ?
#
loop_
_entity_poly.entity_id
_entity_poly.type
_entity_poly.pdbx_seq_one_letter_code
_entity_poly.pdbx_strand_id
1 'polypeptide(L)'
;MTQWIVLLKRGVLLEALEPPHCIERLGICGYKGDGPAWYLDTNYVELSLLRLECCPSWATVIGIKSLEELKVKYCPTLYELSSMPFLKSLKIWECDGLHTIGDLPALESLD
;
A
#
# COMPACT_ATOMS: atom_id res chain seq x y z
N MET A 1 10.61 1.12 17.96
CA MET A 1 10.87 1.34 16.52
C MET A 1 10.81 -0.01 15.80
N THR A 2 9.63 -0.61 15.77
CA THR A 2 9.41 -1.94 15.20
C THR A 2 9.15 -1.81 13.71
N GLN A 3 10.21 -1.92 12.93
CA GLN A 3 10.13 -2.04 11.48
C GLN A 3 9.61 -3.45 11.14
N TRP A 4 8.30 -3.58 10.96
CA TRP A 4 7.68 -4.81 10.47
C TRP A 4 7.81 -4.85 8.94
N ILE A 5 9.01 -5.19 8.44
CA ILE A 5 9.17 -5.58 7.03
C ILE A 5 8.73 -7.03 6.91
N VAL A 6 7.56 -7.23 6.33
CA VAL A 6 7.03 -8.55 6.05
C VAL A 6 7.55 -8.98 4.66
N LEU A 7 8.71 -9.65 4.61
CA LEU A 7 9.22 -10.32 3.41
C LEU A 7 8.46 -11.63 3.17
N LEU A 8 7.17 -11.57 2.81
CA LEU A 8 6.37 -12.79 2.62
C LEU A 8 6.51 -13.38 1.22
N LYS A 9 7.49 -14.28 1.06
CA LYS A 9 7.52 -15.22 -0.05
C LYS A 9 6.56 -16.39 0.20
N ARG A 10 5.24 -16.21 0.01
CA ARG A 10 4.22 -17.21 -0.41
C ARG A 10 2.80 -16.82 0.06
N GLY A 11 1.88 -16.68 -0.90
CA GLY A 11 0.58 -16.02 -0.76
C GLY A 11 -0.41 -16.56 0.30
N VAL A 12 -0.24 -17.77 0.84
CA VAL A 12 -1.20 -18.32 1.83
C VAL A 12 -1.00 -17.72 3.23
N LEU A 13 0.19 -17.18 3.52
CA LEU A 13 0.51 -16.65 4.85
C LEU A 13 -0.06 -15.26 5.11
N LEU A 14 -0.21 -14.41 4.09
CA LEU A 14 -0.61 -13.01 4.31
C LEU A 14 -2.06 -12.90 4.83
N GLU A 15 -2.97 -13.73 4.35
CA GLU A 15 -4.37 -13.75 4.80
C GLU A 15 -4.52 -14.12 6.29
N ALA A 16 -3.55 -14.85 6.85
CA ALA A 16 -3.53 -15.25 8.26
C ALA A 16 -2.64 -14.34 9.14
N LEU A 17 -1.94 -13.36 8.55
CA LEU A 17 -0.97 -12.51 9.21
C LEU A 17 -1.44 -11.05 9.18
N GLU A 18 -2.38 -10.72 10.06
CA GLU A 18 -2.78 -9.34 10.31
C GLU A 18 -1.67 -8.59 11.09
N PRO A 19 -1.12 -7.50 10.53
CA PRO A 19 -0.16 -6.66 11.24
C PRO A 19 -0.81 -5.94 12.43
N PRO A 20 -0.03 -5.57 13.46
CA PRO A 20 -0.53 -4.69 14.51
C PRO A 20 -0.99 -3.33 13.95
N HIS A 21 -2.18 -2.85 14.35
CA HIS A 21 -2.73 -1.58 13.83
C HIS A 21 -1.91 -0.32 14.19
N CYS A 22 -1.00 -0.40 15.16
CA CYS A 22 -0.06 0.67 15.54
C CYS A 22 1.25 0.65 14.73
N ILE A 23 1.30 -0.07 13.63
CA ILE A 23 2.45 -0.14 12.73
C ILE A 23 2.63 1.16 11.94
N GLU A 24 3.84 1.70 11.93
CA GLU A 24 4.17 2.91 11.17
C GLU A 24 4.52 2.64 9.71
N ARG A 25 5.04 1.44 9.41
CA ARG A 25 5.61 1.12 8.09
C ARG A 25 5.24 -0.31 7.72
N LEU A 26 4.52 -0.47 6.61
CA LEU A 26 4.08 -1.75 6.08
C LEU A 26 4.72 -1.97 4.70
N GLY A 27 5.35 -3.13 4.52
CA GLY A 27 5.88 -3.57 3.23
C GLY A 27 5.28 -4.92 2.84
N ILE A 28 4.72 -5.00 1.64
CA ILE A 28 4.17 -6.21 1.05
C ILE A 28 4.92 -6.45 -0.26
N CYS A 29 5.55 -7.61 -0.38
CA CYS A 29 6.32 -7.97 -1.57
C CYS A 29 5.95 -9.37 -2.07
N GLY A 30 5.66 -9.49 -3.37
CA GLY A 30 5.38 -10.78 -4.01
C GLY A 30 4.00 -11.37 -3.66
N TYR A 31 3.07 -10.54 -3.17
CA TYR A 31 1.73 -11.01 -2.81
C TYR A 31 0.89 -11.26 -4.06
N LYS A 32 0.31 -12.46 -4.16
CA LYS A 32 -0.43 -12.89 -5.36
C LYS A 32 -1.95 -12.77 -5.23
N GLY A 33 -2.46 -12.34 -4.07
CA GLY A 33 -3.88 -12.04 -3.90
C GLY A 33 -4.20 -10.61 -4.33
N ASP A 34 -5.50 -10.31 -4.33
CA ASP A 34 -6.08 -9.00 -4.67
C ASP A 34 -6.03 -7.99 -3.52
N GLY A 35 -5.73 -8.46 -2.32
CA GLY A 35 -5.48 -7.68 -1.12
C GLY A 35 -5.99 -8.47 0.08
N PRO A 36 -5.21 -8.64 1.17
CA PRO A 36 -5.68 -9.44 2.29
C PRO A 36 -6.86 -8.77 2.99
N ALA A 37 -7.77 -9.56 3.57
CA ALA A 37 -9.00 -9.03 4.15
C ALA A 37 -8.76 -7.93 5.21
N TRP A 38 -7.71 -8.08 6.02
CA TRP A 38 -7.31 -7.10 7.03
C TRP A 38 -6.81 -5.78 6.43
N TYR A 39 -6.39 -5.73 5.16
CA TYR A 39 -5.94 -4.50 4.51
C TYR A 39 -7.10 -3.55 4.23
N LEU A 40 -8.31 -4.10 4.04
CA LEU A 40 -9.53 -3.30 3.87
C LEU A 40 -9.95 -2.61 5.17
N ASP A 41 -9.41 -3.05 6.31
CA ASP A 41 -9.69 -2.43 7.59
C ASP A 41 -8.84 -1.16 7.77
N THR A 42 -9.49 0.00 7.69
CA THR A 42 -8.86 1.35 7.76
C THR A 42 -8.28 1.72 9.13
N ASN A 43 -8.16 0.77 10.06
CA ASN A 43 -7.71 0.98 11.44
C ASN A 43 -6.20 1.29 11.59
N TYR A 44 -5.47 1.42 10.49
CA TYR A 44 -4.07 1.84 10.47
C TYR A 44 -3.92 3.34 10.73
N VAL A 45 -4.00 3.75 11.99
CA VAL A 45 -3.94 5.17 12.40
C VAL A 45 -2.52 5.75 12.44
N GLU A 46 -1.50 4.91 12.57
CA GLU A 46 -0.08 5.33 12.64
C GLU A 46 0.69 5.03 11.34
N LEU A 47 0.06 4.38 10.35
CA LEU A 47 0.75 3.93 9.16
C LEU A 47 1.13 5.12 8.27
N SER A 48 2.40 5.48 8.26
CA SER A 48 2.96 6.60 7.50
C SER A 48 3.62 6.14 6.19
N LEU A 49 4.05 4.88 6.10
CA LEU A 49 4.68 4.33 4.89
C LEU A 49 4.06 3.01 4.47
N LEU A 50 3.60 2.95 3.21
CA LEU A 50 3.16 1.72 2.55
C LEU A 50 4.05 1.45 1.34
N ARG A 51 4.60 0.23 1.28
CA ARG A 51 5.33 -0.27 0.11
C ARG A 51 4.65 -1.51 -0.44
N LEU A 52 4.27 -1.47 -1.71
CA LEU A 52 3.80 -2.62 -2.49
C LEU A 52 4.80 -2.92 -3.61
N GLU A 53 5.30 -4.15 -3.67
CA GLU A 53 6.27 -4.55 -4.69
C GLU A 53 5.93 -5.93 -5.26
N CYS A 54 5.87 -6.06 -6.59
CA CYS A 54 5.58 -7.31 -7.27
C CYS A 54 4.25 -7.94 -6.81
N CYS A 55 3.19 -7.14 -6.71
CA CYS A 55 1.84 -7.61 -6.34
C CYS A 55 0.94 -7.63 -7.60
N PRO A 56 0.95 -8.72 -8.40
CA PRO A 56 0.35 -8.74 -9.74
C PRO A 56 -1.17 -8.78 -9.78
N SER A 57 -1.84 -8.92 -8.63
CA SER A 57 -3.31 -8.97 -8.55
C SER A 57 -3.89 -7.85 -7.69
N TRP A 58 -3.04 -7.01 -7.08
CA TRP A 58 -3.48 -5.93 -6.22
C TRP A 58 -4.12 -4.82 -7.06
N ALA A 59 -5.39 -4.51 -6.77
CA ALA A 59 -6.20 -3.65 -7.63
C ALA A 59 -6.29 -2.21 -7.09
N THR A 60 -6.41 -2.03 -5.77
CA THR A 60 -6.71 -0.74 -5.15
C THR A 60 -5.85 -0.47 -3.92
N VAL A 61 -5.35 0.75 -3.78
CA VAL A 61 -4.83 1.25 -2.49
C VAL A 61 -5.94 2.04 -1.81
N ILE A 62 -6.44 1.51 -0.69
CA ILE A 62 -7.47 2.18 0.12
C ILE A 62 -6.97 3.51 0.70
N GLY A 63 -7.91 4.39 1.05
CA GLY A 63 -7.60 5.72 1.60
C GLY A 63 -7.12 5.66 3.05
N ILE A 64 -5.83 5.38 3.25
CA ILE A 64 -5.19 5.38 4.58
C ILE A 64 -4.88 6.83 4.96
N LYS A 65 -5.62 7.36 5.94
CA LYS A 65 -5.55 8.79 6.29
C LYS A 65 -4.21 9.20 6.88
N SER A 66 -3.49 8.33 7.56
CA SER A 66 -2.18 8.64 8.15
C SER A 66 -1.01 8.56 7.16
N LEU A 67 -1.26 8.11 5.93
CA LEU A 67 -0.20 7.76 5.00
C LEU A 67 0.51 9.00 4.47
N GLU A 68 1.83 9.06 4.64
CA GLU A 68 2.68 10.15 4.17
C GLU A 68 3.53 9.74 2.95
N GLU A 69 3.89 8.46 2.84
CA GLU A 69 4.69 7.92 1.74
C GLU A 69 4.08 6.63 1.17
N LEU A 70 3.82 6.63 -0.14
CA LEU A 70 3.36 5.47 -0.89
C LEU A 70 4.38 5.11 -1.97
N LYS A 71 4.84 3.85 -1.94
CA LYS A 71 5.75 3.28 -2.94
C LYS A 71 5.10 2.07 -3.58
N VAL A 72 4.88 2.10 -4.89
CA VAL A 72 4.31 0.98 -5.63
C VAL A 72 5.20 0.62 -6.82
N LYS A 73 5.53 -0.67 -6.95
CA LYS A 73 6.46 -1.16 -7.97
C LYS A 73 6.00 -2.50 -8.52
N TYR A 74 5.95 -2.66 -9.84
CA TYR A 74 5.56 -3.91 -10.50
C TYR A 74 4.18 -4.42 -10.04
N CYS A 75 3.19 -3.54 -10.00
CA CYS A 75 1.80 -3.86 -9.68
C CYS A 75 0.91 -3.55 -10.91
N PRO A 76 0.94 -4.40 -11.95
CA PRO A 76 0.29 -4.12 -13.25
C PRO A 76 -1.23 -3.98 -13.18
N THR A 77 -1.88 -4.57 -12.17
CA THR A 77 -3.33 -4.52 -11.97
C THR A 77 -3.79 -3.36 -11.09
N LEU A 78 -2.87 -2.60 -10.50
CA LEU A 78 -3.23 -1.48 -9.66
C LEU A 78 -3.93 -0.44 -10.53
N TYR A 79 -5.23 -0.25 -10.33
CA TYR A 79 -6.06 0.62 -11.16
C TYR A 79 -6.45 1.91 -10.46
N GLU A 80 -6.50 1.90 -9.12
CA GLU A 80 -6.99 3.01 -8.30
C GLU A 80 -6.15 3.25 -7.06
N LEU A 81 -5.87 4.54 -6.82
CA LEU A 81 -5.44 5.09 -5.54
C LEU A 81 -6.59 5.93 -4.97
N SER A 82 -7.10 5.58 -3.80
CA SER A 82 -8.10 6.40 -3.10
C SER A 82 -7.49 7.71 -2.57
N SER A 83 -8.33 8.67 -2.17
CA SER A 83 -7.89 9.93 -1.59
C SER A 83 -7.08 9.73 -0.30
N MET A 84 -5.93 10.38 -0.21
CA MET A 84 -5.00 10.31 0.93
C MET A 84 -4.55 11.73 1.30
N PRO A 85 -5.24 12.41 2.24
CA PRO A 85 -5.09 13.84 2.46
C PRO A 85 -3.73 14.28 3.00
N PHE A 86 -2.95 13.36 3.57
CA PHE A 86 -1.63 13.64 4.15
C PHE A 86 -0.47 13.03 3.36
N LEU A 87 -0.74 12.46 2.17
CA LEU A 87 0.29 11.85 1.35
C LEU A 87 1.22 12.92 0.77
N LYS A 88 2.50 12.88 1.15
CA LYS A 88 3.54 13.83 0.74
C LYS A 88 4.39 13.32 -0.41
N SER A 89 4.64 12.01 -0.46
CA SER A 89 5.43 11.38 -1.51
C SER A 89 4.71 10.17 -2.12
N LEU A 90 4.56 10.20 -3.43
CA LEU A 90 4.03 9.11 -4.24
C LEU A 90 5.11 8.66 -5.22
N LYS A 91 5.44 7.36 -5.19
CA LYS A 91 6.39 6.79 -6.13
C LYS A 91 5.82 5.55 -6.81
N ILE A 92 5.74 5.57 -8.14
CA ILE A 92 5.08 4.54 -8.92
C ILE A 92 5.98 4.14 -10.09
N TRP A 93 6.30 2.85 -10.16
CA TRP A 93 7.10 2.31 -11.26
C TRP A 93 6.47 1.04 -11.80
N GLU A 94 6.36 0.94 -13.13
CA GLU A 94 5.93 -0.29 -13.81
C GLU A 94 4.53 -0.73 -13.31
N CYS A 95 3.59 0.22 -13.30
CA CYS A 95 2.20 0.05 -12.86
C CYS A 95 1.24 0.57 -13.96
N ASP A 96 1.19 -0.15 -15.06
CA ASP A 96 0.51 0.30 -16.30
C ASP A 96 -1.02 0.40 -16.19
N GLY A 97 -1.62 -0.28 -15.22
CA GLY A 97 -3.07 -0.29 -15.00
C GLY A 97 -3.62 0.94 -14.30
N LEU A 98 -2.77 1.83 -13.78
CA LEU A 98 -3.22 2.94 -12.93
C LEU A 98 -3.93 4.01 -13.76
N HIS A 99 -5.23 4.17 -13.51
CA HIS A 99 -6.08 5.11 -14.25
C HIS A 99 -6.82 6.10 -13.35
N THR A 100 -7.02 5.75 -12.08
CA THR A 100 -7.77 6.58 -11.13
C THR A 100 -6.89 6.96 -9.96
N ILE A 101 -6.78 8.26 -9.68
CA ILE A 101 -6.09 8.80 -8.51
C ILE A 101 -7.05 9.76 -7.82
N GLY A 102 -7.32 9.52 -6.54
CA GLY A 102 -8.12 10.38 -5.68
C GLY A 102 -7.41 11.68 -5.28
N ASP A 103 -8.02 12.43 -4.38
CA ASP A 103 -7.48 13.72 -3.94
C ASP A 103 -6.23 13.54 -3.05
N LEU A 104 -5.12 14.14 -3.47
CA LEU A 104 -3.82 14.14 -2.77
C LEU A 104 -3.35 15.59 -2.48
N PRO A 105 -4.08 16.35 -1.66
CA PRO A 105 -3.84 17.80 -1.46
C PRO A 105 -2.50 18.16 -0.81
N ALA A 106 -1.85 17.21 -0.12
CA ALA A 106 -0.56 17.41 0.54
C ALA A 106 0.64 16.88 -0.28
N LEU A 107 0.43 16.50 -1.55
CA LEU A 107 1.49 15.86 -2.35
C LEU A 107 2.58 16.87 -2.71
N GLU A 108 3.81 16.58 -2.28
CA GLU A 108 4.99 17.41 -2.50
C GLU A 108 5.94 16.80 -3.54
N SER A 109 5.94 15.46 -3.70
CA SER A 109 6.84 14.73 -4.58
C SER A 109 6.12 13.58 -5.30
N LEU A 110 6.33 13.50 -6.61
CA LEU A 110 5.84 12.44 -7.49
C LEU A 110 7.00 11.91 -8.34
N ASP A 111 7.33 10.63 -8.19
CA ASP A 111 8.40 9.93 -8.91
C ASP A 111 7.92 8.67 -9.64
#